data_AF-A0A2N2GAT1-F1
#
_entry.id   AF-A0A2N2GAT1-F1
#
_cell.length_a   1.000
_cell.length_b   1.000
_cell.length_c   1.000
_cell.angle_alpha   90.00
_cell.angle_beta   90.00
_cell.angle_gamma   90.00
#
_symmetry.space_group_name_H-M   'P 1'
#
loop_
_entity.id
_entity.type
_entity.pdbx_description
1 polymer ?
#
loop_
_entity_poly.entity_id
_entity_poly.type
_entity_poly.pdbx_seq_one_letter_code
_entity_poly.pdbx_strand_id
1 'polypeptide(L)'
;MANAIDTARLSQVHFKKQVQEWKNILLRGNDKNLFDNHLKAFNEEDRKVNECLASLSQMTSGAQMSVPQIAAAIKVHEALGHQYRGALKKYKQPDLKRAVLVDKSVRGIDRALTDEIDAMVEVIKNLAEKRLKETELMAKTQMEAYKVLSFFILFLMIAGVFFSIYNVRSIIKDLPPQENKSINKTDALER
;
A
#
# COMPACT_ATOMS: atom_id res chain seq x y z
N MET A 1 0.64 -0.42 -2.23
CA MET A 1 -0.81 -0.72 -2.12
C MET A 1 -1.48 -0.82 -3.48
N ALA A 2 -1.26 0.14 -4.40
CA ALA A 2 -1.72 0.01 -5.80
C ALA A 2 -1.35 -1.35 -6.42
N ASN A 3 -0.08 -1.74 -6.34
CA ASN A 3 0.39 -3.04 -6.83
C ASN A 3 -0.31 -4.27 -6.21
N ALA A 4 -0.76 -4.18 -4.96
CA ALA A 4 -1.47 -5.28 -4.29
C ALA A 4 -2.91 -5.41 -4.81
N ILE A 5 -3.59 -4.28 -5.01
CA ILE A 5 -4.92 -4.24 -5.63
C ILE A 5 -4.83 -4.73 -7.08
N ASP A 6 -3.83 -4.27 -7.84
CA ASP A 6 -3.61 -4.70 -9.23
C ASP A 6 -3.32 -6.21 -9.32
N THR A 7 -2.51 -6.74 -8.40
CA THR A 7 -2.22 -8.19 -8.33
C THR A 7 -3.48 -9.00 -7.99
N ALA A 8 -4.32 -8.53 -7.08
CA ALA A 8 -5.60 -9.18 -6.77
C ALA A 8 -6.58 -9.12 -7.96
N ARG A 9 -6.62 -8.01 -8.71
CA ARG A 9 -7.43 -7.93 -9.94
C ARG A 9 -6.87 -8.80 -11.05
N LEU A 10 -5.55 -8.93 -11.14
CA LEU A 10 -4.90 -9.80 -12.10
C LEU A 10 -5.21 -11.28 -11.82
N SER A 11 -5.24 -11.71 -10.55
CA SER A 11 -5.67 -13.07 -10.20
C SER A 11 -7.11 -13.35 -10.64
N GLN A 12 -8.02 -12.38 -10.46
CA GLN A 12 -9.41 -12.48 -10.93
C GLN A 12 -9.50 -12.63 -12.46
N VAL A 13 -8.65 -11.92 -13.20
CA VAL A 13 -8.58 -12.02 -14.67
C VAL A 13 -8.09 -13.39 -15.11
N HIS A 14 -7.02 -13.90 -14.50
CA HIS A 14 -6.50 -15.25 -14.79
C HIS A 14 -7.53 -16.33 -14.44
N PHE A 15 -8.23 -16.18 -13.32
CA PHE A 15 -9.28 -17.12 -12.94
C PHE A 15 -10.43 -17.15 -13.97
N LYS A 16 -10.88 -15.98 -14.45
CA LYS A 16 -11.88 -15.92 -15.52
C LYS A 16 -11.42 -16.60 -16.80
N LYS A 17 -10.13 -16.45 -17.16
CA LYS A 17 -9.54 -17.16 -18.31
C LYS A 17 -9.48 -18.66 -18.08
N GLN A 18 -9.06 -19.12 -16.90
CA GLN A 18 -9.09 -20.54 -16.54
C GLN A 18 -10.48 -21.16 -16.72
N VAL A 19 -11.53 -20.51 -16.20
CA VAL A 19 -12.92 -20.98 -16.36
C VAL A 19 -13.34 -20.99 -17.84
N GLN A 20 -12.89 -20.01 -18.62
CA GLN A 20 -13.15 -19.97 -20.06
C GLN A 20 -12.48 -21.12 -20.80
N GLU A 21 -11.21 -21.41 -20.51
CA GLU A 21 -10.49 -22.53 -21.10
C GLU A 21 -11.14 -23.86 -20.73
N TRP A 22 -11.59 -24.00 -19.48
CA TRP A 22 -12.35 -25.17 -19.08
C TRP A 22 -13.64 -25.36 -19.90
N LYS A 23 -14.40 -24.29 -20.18
CA LYS A 23 -15.56 -24.36 -21.07
C LYS A 23 -15.15 -24.71 -22.51
N ASN A 24 -14.03 -24.17 -22.98
CA ASN A 24 -13.52 -24.47 -24.31
C ASN A 24 -13.15 -25.95 -24.46
N ILE A 25 -12.61 -26.59 -23.42
CA ILE A 25 -12.37 -28.04 -23.38
C ILE A 25 -13.69 -28.80 -23.63
N LEU A 26 -14.77 -28.42 -22.96
CA LEU A 26 -16.06 -29.10 -23.10
C LEU A 26 -16.73 -28.87 -24.46
N LEU A 27 -16.58 -27.67 -25.02
CA LEU A 27 -17.23 -27.30 -26.28
C LEU A 27 -16.46 -27.76 -27.53
N ARG A 28 -15.13 -27.76 -27.47
CA ARG A 28 -14.25 -27.98 -28.63
C ARG A 28 -13.35 -29.20 -28.48
N GLY A 29 -13.30 -29.80 -27.31
CA GLY A 29 -12.45 -30.95 -27.03
C GLY A 29 -12.93 -32.26 -27.64
N ASN A 30 -13.80 -32.25 -28.66
CA ASN A 30 -13.97 -33.40 -29.56
C ASN A 30 -12.77 -33.52 -30.51
N ASP A 31 -12.13 -32.40 -30.83
CA ASP A 31 -10.84 -32.37 -31.50
C ASP A 31 -9.75 -32.54 -30.43
N LYS A 32 -8.88 -33.55 -30.61
CA LYS A 32 -7.81 -33.86 -29.68
C LYS A 32 -6.79 -32.71 -29.53
N ASN A 33 -6.43 -32.05 -30.63
CA ASN A 33 -5.49 -30.94 -30.60
C ASN A 33 -6.08 -29.74 -29.85
N LEU A 34 -7.36 -29.43 -30.08
CA LEU A 34 -8.05 -28.37 -29.33
C LEU A 34 -8.19 -28.73 -27.85
N PHE A 35 -8.50 -29.99 -27.53
CA PHE A 35 -8.55 -30.48 -26.16
C PHE A 35 -7.22 -30.26 -25.44
N ASP A 36 -6.12 -30.73 -26.03
CA ASP A 36 -4.79 -30.63 -25.44
C ASP A 36 -4.35 -29.17 -25.26
N ASN A 37 -4.65 -28.32 -26.25
CA ASN A 37 -4.34 -26.88 -26.20
C ASN A 37 -5.11 -26.17 -25.08
N HIS A 38 -6.43 -26.38 -24.98
CA HIS A 38 -7.25 -25.75 -23.95
C HIS A 38 -6.95 -26.34 -22.56
N LEU A 39 -6.59 -27.62 -22.45
CA LEU A 39 -6.13 -28.22 -21.18
C LEU A 39 -4.82 -27.62 -20.71
N LYS A 40 -3.86 -27.40 -21.63
CA LYS A 40 -2.61 -26.71 -21.32
C LYS A 40 -2.87 -25.28 -20.86
N ALA A 41 -3.71 -24.53 -21.58
CA ALA A 41 -4.08 -23.18 -21.21
C ALA A 41 -4.81 -23.11 -19.85
N PHE A 42 -5.71 -24.05 -19.57
CA PHE A 42 -6.38 -24.19 -18.27
C PHE A 42 -5.37 -24.34 -17.13
N ASN A 43 -4.40 -25.25 -17.26
CA ASN A 43 -3.38 -25.48 -16.22
C ASN A 43 -2.43 -24.29 -16.07
N GLU A 44 -2.15 -23.58 -17.16
CA GLU A 44 -1.31 -22.39 -17.13
C GLU A 44 -2.01 -21.22 -16.42
N GLU A 45 -3.31 -21.02 -16.66
CA GLU A 45 -4.06 -19.99 -15.94
C GLU A 45 -4.26 -20.37 -14.45
N ASP A 46 -4.46 -21.66 -14.11
CA ASP A 46 -4.45 -22.17 -12.72
C ASP A 46 -3.14 -21.79 -12.00
N ARG A 47 -2.00 -21.99 -12.66
CA ARG A 47 -0.68 -21.60 -12.13
C ARG A 47 -0.59 -20.09 -11.90
N LYS A 48 -1.00 -19.27 -12.87
CA LYS A 48 -0.94 -17.80 -12.77
C LYS A 48 -1.82 -17.25 -11.65
N VAL A 49 -2.99 -17.84 -11.40
CA VAL A 49 -3.84 -17.45 -10.27
C VAL A 49 -3.09 -17.70 -8.95
N ASN A 50 -2.50 -18.89 -8.79
CA ASN A 50 -1.72 -19.23 -7.59
C ASN A 50 -0.52 -18.30 -7.41
N GLU A 51 0.20 -17.96 -8.48
CA GLU A 51 1.33 -17.01 -8.45
C GLU A 51 0.89 -15.62 -8.02
N CYS A 52 -0.25 -15.12 -8.54
CA CYS A 52 -0.79 -13.84 -8.13
C CYS A 52 -1.18 -13.83 -6.64
N LEU A 53 -1.87 -14.87 -6.16
CA LEU A 53 -2.28 -14.98 -4.76
C LEU A 53 -1.07 -15.12 -3.81
N ALA A 54 -0.04 -15.88 -4.21
CA ALA A 54 1.21 -15.99 -3.46
C ALA A 54 1.97 -14.67 -3.40
N SER A 55 2.08 -13.97 -4.53
CA SER A 55 2.68 -12.64 -4.62
C SER A 55 1.93 -11.64 -3.73
N LEU A 56 0.60 -11.70 -3.72
CA LEU A 56 -0.23 -10.87 -2.85
C LEU A 56 0.06 -11.12 -1.36
N SER A 57 0.18 -12.39 -0.96
CA SER A 57 0.56 -12.78 0.40
C SER A 57 1.92 -12.20 0.81
N GLN A 58 2.90 -12.24 -0.09
CA GLN A 58 4.23 -11.66 0.14
C GLN A 58 4.17 -10.13 0.28
N MET A 59 3.41 -9.45 -0.60
CA MET A 59 3.24 -8.00 -0.55
C MET A 59 2.59 -7.53 0.74
N THR A 60 1.53 -8.21 1.21
CA THR A 60 0.85 -7.84 2.45
C THR A 60 1.71 -8.14 3.67
N SER A 61 2.42 -9.27 3.69
CA SER A 61 3.34 -9.61 4.77
C SER A 61 4.51 -8.63 4.88
N GLY A 62 5.13 -8.27 3.75
CA GLY A 62 6.22 -7.29 3.71
C GLY A 62 5.81 -5.89 4.17
N ALA A 63 4.53 -5.54 4.01
CA ALA A 63 3.94 -4.29 4.50
C ALA A 63 3.38 -4.39 5.94
N GLN A 64 3.56 -5.53 6.63
CA GLN A 64 2.98 -5.80 7.96
C GLN A 64 1.46 -5.59 7.99
N MET A 65 0.77 -6.03 6.93
CA MET A 65 -0.68 -6.01 6.80
C MET A 65 -1.22 -7.43 6.95
N SER A 66 -2.13 -7.64 7.91
CA SER A 66 -2.82 -8.92 8.06
C SER A 66 -4.06 -8.95 7.15
N VAL A 67 -4.05 -9.85 6.17
CA VAL A 67 -5.16 -10.07 5.22
C VAL A 67 -5.44 -11.57 5.14
N PRO A 68 -6.18 -12.14 6.11
CA PRO A 68 -6.44 -13.59 6.18
C PRO A 68 -7.20 -14.15 4.97
N GLN A 69 -7.93 -13.29 4.24
CA GLN A 69 -8.67 -13.62 3.03
C GLN A 69 -7.77 -14.16 1.91
N ILE A 70 -6.48 -13.78 1.88
CA ILE A 70 -5.53 -14.31 0.89
C ILE A 70 -5.37 -15.82 1.06
N ALA A 71 -5.20 -16.29 2.30
CA ALA A 71 -5.04 -17.71 2.60
C ALA A 71 -6.34 -18.49 2.31
N ALA A 72 -7.50 -17.89 2.60
CA ALA A 72 -8.79 -18.46 2.24
C ALA A 72 -8.95 -18.59 0.71
N ALA A 73 -8.62 -17.54 -0.04
CA ALA A 73 -8.69 -17.54 -1.50
C ALA A 73 -7.81 -18.62 -2.14
N ILE A 74 -6.57 -18.79 -1.63
CA ILE A 74 -5.65 -19.86 -2.08
C ILE A 74 -6.31 -21.23 -1.89
N LYS A 75 -6.81 -21.51 -0.69
CA LYS A 75 -7.45 -22.80 -0.37
C LYS A 75 -8.69 -23.06 -1.22
N VAL A 76 -9.53 -22.04 -1.44
CA VAL A 76 -10.71 -22.14 -2.30
C VAL A 76 -10.28 -22.42 -3.74
N HIS A 77 -9.29 -21.71 -4.26
CA HIS A 77 -8.79 -21.90 -5.62
C HIS A 77 -8.22 -23.32 -5.84
N GLU A 78 -7.42 -23.83 -4.91
CA GLU A 78 -6.91 -25.21 -4.95
C GLU A 78 -8.05 -26.23 -5.02
N ALA A 79 -9.06 -26.08 -4.15
CA ALA A 79 -10.23 -26.94 -4.13
C ALA A 79 -11.03 -26.88 -5.44
N LEU A 80 -11.13 -25.70 -6.07
CA LEU A 80 -11.77 -25.55 -7.38
C LEU A 80 -10.99 -26.25 -8.49
N GLY A 81 -9.67 -26.10 -8.52
CA GLY A 81 -8.82 -26.80 -9.48
C GLY A 81 -8.99 -28.33 -9.39
N HIS A 82 -9.09 -28.88 -8.18
CA HIS A 82 -9.38 -30.31 -7.98
C HIS A 82 -10.77 -30.71 -8.50
N GLN A 83 -11.80 -29.90 -8.25
CA GLN A 83 -13.15 -30.15 -8.74
C GLN A 83 -13.21 -30.14 -10.27
N TYR A 84 -12.59 -29.15 -10.93
CA TYR A 84 -12.52 -29.08 -12.39
C TYR A 84 -11.81 -30.29 -13.00
N ARG A 85 -10.63 -30.65 -12.47
CA ARG A 85 -9.88 -31.83 -12.93
C ARG A 85 -10.64 -33.13 -12.67
N GLY A 86 -11.33 -33.24 -11.53
CA GLY A 86 -12.19 -34.38 -11.20
C GLY A 86 -13.38 -34.51 -12.14
N ALA A 87 -14.00 -33.39 -12.52
CA ALA A 87 -15.10 -33.35 -13.48
C ALA A 87 -14.63 -33.73 -14.89
N LEU A 88 -13.45 -33.25 -15.32
CA LEU A 88 -12.85 -33.60 -16.61
C LEU A 88 -12.55 -35.10 -16.75
N LYS A 89 -12.26 -35.82 -15.67
CA LYS A 89 -12.11 -37.30 -15.73
C LYS A 89 -13.38 -38.04 -16.18
N LYS A 90 -14.56 -37.42 -16.00
CA LYS A 90 -15.86 -37.97 -16.43
C LYS A 90 -16.18 -37.63 -17.88
N TYR A 91 -15.45 -36.69 -18.48
CA TYR A 91 -15.58 -36.34 -19.89
C TYR A 91 -15.00 -37.47 -20.75
N LYS A 92 -15.83 -38.04 -21.63
CA LYS A 92 -15.42 -39.06 -22.61
C LYS A 92 -15.67 -38.48 -24.00
N GLN A 93 -14.63 -38.36 -24.81
CA GLN A 93 -14.75 -37.93 -26.20
C GLN A 93 -15.28 -39.06 -27.08
N PRO A 94 -16.02 -38.78 -28.18
CA PRO A 94 -16.75 -37.55 -28.48
C PRO A 94 -18.22 -37.66 -27.99
N ASP A 95 -18.56 -37.08 -26.84
CA ASP A 95 -19.90 -37.15 -26.27
C ASP A 95 -20.37 -35.79 -25.75
N LEU A 96 -21.05 -35.03 -26.62
CA LEU A 96 -21.62 -33.72 -26.30
C LEU A 96 -22.61 -33.77 -25.13
N LYS A 97 -23.36 -34.87 -24.99
CA LYS A 97 -24.32 -35.03 -23.88
C LYS A 97 -23.57 -35.13 -22.56
N ARG A 98 -22.42 -35.83 -22.53
CA ARG A 98 -21.54 -35.85 -21.36
C ARG A 98 -20.87 -34.51 -21.11
N ALA A 99 -20.51 -33.74 -22.14
CA ALA A 99 -19.99 -32.38 -21.97
C ALA A 99 -20.96 -31.50 -21.15
N VAL A 100 -22.26 -31.55 -21.46
CA VAL A 100 -23.31 -30.82 -20.73
C VAL A 100 -23.46 -31.31 -19.29
N LEU A 101 -23.36 -32.62 -19.05
CA LEU A 101 -23.42 -33.18 -17.69
C LEU A 101 -22.21 -32.76 -16.85
N VAL A 102 -21.02 -32.76 -17.45
CA VAL A 102 -19.78 -32.28 -16.81
C VAL A 102 -19.90 -30.78 -16.51
N ASP A 103 -20.40 -29.97 -17.47
CA ASP A 103 -20.65 -28.54 -17.27
C ASP A 103 -21.56 -28.28 -16.07
N LYS A 104 -22.71 -28.98 -16.05
CA LYS A 104 -23.72 -28.86 -15.00
C LYS A 104 -23.20 -29.27 -13.62
N SER A 105 -22.27 -30.24 -13.55
CA SER A 105 -21.75 -30.76 -12.29
C SER A 105 -20.87 -29.79 -11.51
N VAL A 106 -20.32 -28.77 -12.18
CA VAL A 106 -19.47 -27.74 -11.56
C VAL A 106 -20.00 -26.33 -11.82
N ARG A 107 -21.27 -26.20 -12.21
CA ARG A 107 -21.85 -24.89 -12.47
C ARG A 107 -21.91 -24.08 -11.17
N GLY A 108 -21.30 -22.89 -11.17
CA GLY A 108 -21.39 -21.92 -10.08
C GLY A 108 -20.42 -22.14 -8.92
N ILE A 109 -19.55 -23.17 -8.98
CA ILE A 109 -18.50 -23.36 -7.98
C ILE A 109 -17.49 -22.21 -7.99
N ASP A 110 -17.34 -21.54 -9.14
CA ASP A 110 -16.44 -20.41 -9.38
C ASP A 110 -16.84 -19.12 -8.64
N ARG A 111 -18.10 -19.01 -8.21
CA ARG A 111 -18.62 -17.82 -7.53
C ARG A 111 -17.90 -17.57 -6.20
N ALA A 112 -17.68 -18.63 -5.42
CA ALA A 112 -17.04 -18.53 -4.11
C ALA A 112 -15.65 -17.88 -4.19
N LEU A 113 -14.84 -18.23 -5.20
CA LEU A 113 -13.52 -17.62 -5.35
C LEU A 113 -13.62 -16.17 -5.83
N THR A 114 -14.57 -15.85 -6.69
CA THR A 114 -14.79 -14.48 -7.15
C THR A 114 -15.16 -13.58 -5.98
N ASP A 115 -16.09 -14.03 -5.14
CA ASP A 115 -16.53 -13.30 -3.94
C ASP A 115 -15.37 -13.12 -2.95
N GLU A 116 -14.53 -14.15 -2.74
CA GLU A 116 -13.36 -14.06 -1.85
C GLU A 116 -12.31 -13.08 -2.37
N ILE A 117 -12.07 -13.05 -3.70
CA ILE A 117 -11.15 -12.08 -4.31
C ILE A 117 -11.70 -10.65 -4.19
N ASP A 118 -13.00 -10.45 -4.38
CA ASP A 118 -13.61 -9.13 -4.24
C ASP A 118 -13.56 -8.63 -2.78
N ALA A 119 -13.88 -9.50 -1.80
CA ALA A 119 -13.77 -9.19 -0.38
C ALA A 119 -12.32 -8.84 0.01
N MET A 120 -11.35 -9.59 -0.51
CA MET A 120 -9.92 -9.32 -0.29
C MET A 120 -9.48 -7.97 -0.86
N VAL A 121 -9.94 -7.58 -2.06
CA VAL A 121 -9.65 -6.26 -2.63
C VAL A 121 -10.20 -5.15 -1.75
N GLU A 122 -11.42 -5.31 -1.23
CA GLU A 122 -12.03 -4.35 -0.32
C GLU A 122 -11.23 -4.19 0.98
N VAL A 123 -10.79 -5.29 1.59
CA VAL A 123 -9.94 -5.26 2.79
C VAL A 123 -8.62 -4.52 2.52
N ILE A 124 -7.94 -4.82 1.42
CA ILE A 124 -6.68 -4.16 1.05
C ILE A 124 -6.89 -2.66 0.85
N LYS A 125 -7.99 -2.27 0.19
CA LYS A 125 -8.35 -0.86 -0.01
C LYS A 125 -8.61 -0.15 1.32
N ASN A 126 -9.39 -0.75 2.21
CA ASN A 126 -9.69 -0.17 3.53
C ASN A 126 -8.44 0.00 4.38
N LEU A 127 -7.53 -0.99 4.37
CA LEU A 127 -6.24 -0.90 5.05
C LEU A 127 -5.36 0.22 4.47
N ALA A 128 -5.36 0.38 3.14
CA ALA A 128 -4.64 1.45 2.47
C ALA A 128 -5.15 2.83 2.86
N GLU A 129 -6.47 3.04 2.81
CA GLU A 129 -7.10 4.29 3.21
C GLU A 129 -6.87 4.62 4.68
N LYS A 130 -6.93 3.61 5.56
CA LYS A 130 -6.66 3.79 7.00
C LYS A 130 -5.23 4.27 7.24
N ARG A 131 -4.23 3.65 6.59
CA ARG A 131 -2.83 4.08 6.72
C ARG A 131 -2.60 5.48 6.17
N LEU A 132 -3.22 5.84 5.05
CA LEU A 132 -3.14 7.21 4.52
C LEU A 132 -3.68 8.23 5.52
N LYS A 133 -4.84 7.97 6.12
CA LYS A 133 -5.42 8.84 7.17
C LYS A 133 -4.53 8.94 8.41
N GLU A 134 -3.95 7.82 8.87
CA GLU A 134 -3.02 7.82 9.99
C GLU A 134 -1.76 8.66 9.69
N THR A 135 -1.18 8.53 8.49
CA THR A 135 -0.03 9.36 8.09
C THR A 135 -0.38 10.84 7.96
N GLU A 136 -1.58 11.17 7.49
CA GLU A 136 -2.04 12.57 7.38
C GLU A 136 -2.24 13.20 8.77
N LEU A 137 -2.83 12.46 9.71
CA LEU A 137 -2.99 12.90 11.10
C LEU A 137 -1.63 13.14 11.77
N MET A 138 -0.68 12.23 11.58
CA MET A 138 0.69 12.36 12.10
C MET A 138 1.43 13.55 11.48
N ALA A 139 1.24 13.82 10.19
CA ALA A 139 1.82 14.99 9.54
C ALA A 139 1.22 16.29 10.09
N LYS A 140 -0.10 16.34 10.34
CA LYS A 140 -0.77 17.51 10.93
C LYS A 140 -0.30 17.79 12.35
N THR A 141 -0.18 16.79 13.22
CA THR A 141 0.34 16.97 14.59
C THR A 141 1.80 17.42 14.60
N GLN A 142 2.63 16.88 13.71
CA GLN A 142 4.00 17.36 13.56
C GLN A 142 4.06 18.82 13.09
N MET A 143 3.25 19.22 12.11
CA MET A 143 3.19 20.61 11.66
C MET A 143 2.75 21.57 12.77
N GLU A 144 1.75 21.20 13.58
CA GLU A 144 1.33 22.03 14.72
C GLU A 144 2.42 22.14 15.79
N ALA A 145 3.12 21.04 16.11
CA ALA A 145 4.25 21.08 17.04
C ALA A 145 5.40 21.98 16.52
N TYR A 146 5.73 21.91 15.22
CA TYR A 146 6.75 22.77 14.62
C TYR A 146 6.34 24.25 14.63
N LYS A 147 5.06 24.57 14.42
CA LYS A 147 4.57 25.96 14.54
C LYS A 147 4.74 26.50 15.95
N VAL A 148 4.29 25.75 16.97
CA VAL A 148 4.43 26.17 18.38
C VAL A 148 5.89 26.37 18.76
N LEU A 149 6.77 25.45 18.37
CA LEU A 149 8.20 25.55 18.62
C LEU A 149 8.82 26.76 17.90
N SER A 150 8.43 27.01 16.64
CA SER A 150 8.90 28.17 15.87
C SER A 150 8.47 29.50 16.52
N PHE A 151 7.22 29.60 16.97
CA PHE A 151 6.74 30.78 17.71
C PHE A 151 7.50 30.97 19.03
N PHE A 152 7.79 29.88 19.76
CA PHE A 152 8.54 29.94 21.01
C PHE A 152 9.99 30.41 20.80
N ILE A 153 10.68 29.89 19.78
CA ILE A 153 12.05 30.32 19.43
C ILE A 153 12.06 31.78 19.01
N LEU A 154 11.10 32.21 18.18
CA LEU A 154 10.97 33.60 17.75
C LEU A 154 10.73 34.53 18.96
N PHE A 155 9.88 34.11 19.90
CA PHE A 155 9.63 34.83 21.13
C PHE A 155 10.91 34.99 21.98
N LEU A 156 11.68 33.91 22.16
CA LEU A 156 12.95 33.96 22.91
C LEU A 156 13.99 34.87 22.25
N MET A 157 14.09 34.83 20.92
CA MET A 157 14.97 35.73 20.16
C MET A 157 14.62 37.20 20.40
N ILE A 158 13.33 37.54 20.32
CA ILE A 158 12.84 38.91 20.55
C ILE A 158 13.11 39.33 22.00
N ALA A 159 12.76 38.49 22.98
CA ALA A 159 12.98 38.77 24.39
C ALA A 159 14.48 38.97 24.73
N GLY A 160 15.36 38.16 24.13
CA GLY A 160 16.81 38.28 24.31
C GLY A 160 17.36 39.61 23.79
N VAL A 161 16.88 40.08 22.63
CA VAL A 161 17.25 41.40 22.08
C VAL A 161 16.80 42.52 23.01
N PHE A 162 15.54 42.49 23.49
CA PHE A 162 15.03 43.49 24.43
C PHE A 162 15.82 43.50 25.75
N PHE A 163 16.14 42.32 26.29
CA PHE A 163 16.93 42.19 27.51
C PHE A 163 18.34 42.76 27.33
N SER A 164 18.98 42.52 26.19
CA SER A 164 20.29 43.09 25.86
C SER A 164 20.25 44.62 25.79
N ILE A 165 19.26 45.19 25.09
CA ILE A 165 19.08 46.65 25.00
C ILE A 165 18.83 47.26 26.39
N TYR A 166 18.01 46.61 27.21
CA TYR A 166 17.73 47.05 28.58
C TYR A 166 19.00 47.09 29.45
N ASN A 167 19.80 46.02 29.43
CA ASN A 167 21.06 45.95 30.18
C ASN A 167 22.03 47.07 29.76
N VAL A 168 22.22 47.27 28.45
CA VAL A 168 23.10 48.34 27.94
C VAL A 168 22.62 49.72 28.39
N ARG A 169 21.31 50.00 28.29
CA ARG A 169 20.74 51.27 28.75
C ARG A 169 20.87 51.48 30.25
N SER A 170 20.70 50.43 31.05
CA SER A 170 20.90 50.49 32.50
C SER A 170 22.35 50.85 32.84
N ILE A 171 23.31 50.15 32.23
CA ILE A 171 24.75 50.40 32.48
C ILE A 171 25.14 51.82 32.06
N ILE A 172 24.65 52.30 30.91
CA ILE A 172 24.95 53.68 30.44
C ILE A 172 24.36 54.73 31.37
N LYS A 173 23.16 54.51 31.92
CA LYS A 173 22.53 55.44 32.87
C LYS A 173 23.31 55.53 34.19
N ASP A 174 23.94 54.44 34.61
CA ASP A 174 24.66 54.37 35.89
C ASP A 174 26.15 54.78 35.77
N LEU A 175 26.63 55.16 34.57
CA LEU A 175 27.98 55.69 34.38
C LEU A 175 28.05 57.19 34.75
N PRO A 176 28.95 57.61 35.65
CA PRO A 176 29.15 59.02 35.97
C PRO A 176 29.70 59.80 34.76
N PRO A 177 29.36 61.08 34.58
CA PRO A 177 29.81 61.88 33.43
C PRO A 177 31.34 61.95 33.39
N GLN A 178 31.91 61.69 32.22
CA GLN A 178 33.36 61.76 31.96
C GLN A 178 33.85 63.19 32.22
N GLU A 179 34.66 63.38 33.26
CA GLU A 179 35.36 64.64 33.53
C GLU A 179 36.45 64.83 32.46
N ASN A 180 36.15 65.59 31.42
CA ASN A 180 37.12 65.94 30.38
C ASN A 180 38.15 66.92 30.94
N LYS A 181 39.25 66.40 31.48
CA LYS A 181 40.40 67.20 31.90
C LYS A 181 41.15 67.68 30.66
N SER A 182 40.77 68.85 30.14
CA SER A 182 41.54 69.59 29.14
C SER A 182 42.93 69.89 29.70
N ILE A 183 43.96 69.17 29.25
CA ILE A 183 45.35 69.49 29.55
C ILE A 183 45.68 70.77 28.76
N ASN A 184 45.63 71.90 29.45
CA ASN A 184 46.01 73.19 28.91
C ASN A 184 47.53 73.21 28.68
N LYS A 185 47.93 73.48 27.44
CA LYS A 185 49.32 73.42 26.97
C LYS A 185 49.97 74.80 27.15
N THR A 186 50.17 75.23 28.39
CA THR A 186 50.88 76.47 28.75
C THR A 186 51.40 76.29 30.16
N ASP A 187 52.65 75.85 30.30
CA ASP A 187 53.57 76.08 31.45
C ASP A 187 54.80 75.15 31.34
N ALA A 188 55.50 75.20 30.20
CA ALA A 188 56.84 74.62 30.05
C ALA A 188 57.78 75.56 29.28
N LEU A 189 57.61 76.86 29.54
CA LEU A 189 58.55 77.94 29.20
C LEU A 189 58.77 78.74 30.48
N GLU A 190 59.51 78.17 31.43
CA GLU A 190 60.35 78.88 32.41
C GLU A 190 60.94 77.88 33.41
N ARG A 191 62.12 77.35 33.07
CA ARG A 191 63.34 77.25 33.90
C ARG A 191 64.31 76.25 33.29
#